data_AF-A0A645I9Z1-F1
#
_entry.id   AF-A0A645I9Z1-F1
#
_cell.length_a   1.000
_cell.length_b   1.000
_cell.length_c   1.000
_cell.angle_alpha   90.00
_cell.angle_beta   90.00
_cell.angle_gamma   90.00
#
_symmetry.space_group_name_H-M   'P 1'
#
loop_
_entity.id
_entity.type
_entity.pdbx_description
1 polymer ?
#
loop_
_entity_poly.entity_id
_entity_poly.type
_entity_poly.pdbx_seq_one_letter_code
_entity_poly.pdbx_strand_id
1 'polypeptide(L)' 'MESIEALNSGLEKFNGTLVFVSHDREFVSSLATRVLEVKGDGRIVDYLGGYEDYLASLGLE' A
#
# COMPACT_ATOMS: atom_id res chain seq x y z
N MET A 1 -7.87 1.59 -18.57
CA MET A 1 -7.90 0.38 -17.71
C MET A 1 -6.70 -0.51 -18.02
N GLU A 2 -6.47 -0.87 -19.29
CA GLU A 2 -5.35 -1.77 -19.67
C GLU A 2 -3.95 -1.37 -19.16
N SER A 3 -3.60 -0.08 -19.13
CA SER A 3 -2.26 0.35 -18.68
C SER A 3 -2.03 0.19 -17.17
N ILE A 4 -3.08 0.25 -16.35
CA ILE A 4 -2.97 0.11 -14.88
C ILE A 4 -2.84 -1.37 -14.52
N GLU A 5 -3.61 -2.24 -15.16
CA GLU A 5 -3.53 -3.69 -14.96
C GLU A 5 -2.18 -4.26 -15.42
N ALA A 6 -1.66 -3.78 -16.55
CA ALA A 6 -0.33 -4.12 -17.02
C ALA A 6 0.77 -3.66 -16.04
N LEU A 7 0.61 -2.48 -15.43
CA LEU A 7 1.52 -1.98 -14.41
C LEU A 7 1.47 -2.85 -13.14
N ASN A 8 0.29 -3.16 -12.61
CA ASN A 8 0.12 -4.04 -11.46
C ASN A 8 0.79 -5.40 -11.69
N SER A 9 0.48 -6.04 -12.81
CA SER A 9 1.04 -7.34 -13.17
C SER A 9 2.57 -7.33 -13.30
N GLY A 10 3.14 -6.20 -13.73
CA GLY A 10 4.58 -6.01 -13.79
C GLY A 10 5.22 -5.81 -12.42
N LEU A 11 4.56 -5.02 -11.56
CA LEU A 11 5.01 -4.72 -10.20
C LEU A 11 4.90 -5.93 -9.26
N GLU A 12 3.87 -6.75 -9.39
CA GLU A 12 3.74 -8.01 -8.64
C GLU A 12 4.90 -8.99 -8.93
N LYS A 13 5.42 -8.98 -10.15
CA LYS A 13 6.53 -9.85 -10.58
C LYS A 13 7.91 -9.23 -10.32
N PHE A 14 7.96 -8.02 -9.76
CA PHE A 14 9.21 -7.34 -9.50
C PHE A 14 9.90 -7.95 -8.26
N ASN A 15 11.05 -8.59 -8.46
CA ASN A 15 11.82 -9.24 -7.39
C ASN A 15 12.61 -8.27 -6.48
N GLY A 16 12.25 -6.99 -6.45
CA GLY A 16 12.91 -5.97 -5.65
C GLY A 16 11.97 -5.32 -4.63
N THR A 17 12.48 -4.36 -3.88
CA THR A 17 11.65 -3.56 -2.98
C THR A 17 10.96 -2.46 -3.76
N LEU A 18 9.63 -2.45 -3.69
CA LEU A 18 8.80 -1.38 -4.24
C LEU A 18 8.42 -0.40 -3.12
N VAL A 19 8.64 0.89 -3.36
CA VAL A 19 8.11 1.97 -2.52
C VAL A 19 7.23 2.83 -3.41
N PHE A 20 5.97 2.97 -3.03
CA PHE A 20 4.99 3.71 -3.82
C PHE A 20 4.05 4.52 -2.93
N VAL A 21 3.41 5.52 -3.52
CA VAL A 21 2.31 6.27 -2.92
C VAL A 21 1.17 6.29 -3.93
N SER A 22 -0.05 6.02 -3.49
CA SER A 22 -1.23 6.03 -4.35
C SER A 22 -2.45 6.49 -3.56
N HIS A 23 -3.39 7.11 -4.27
CA HIS A 23 -4.73 7.43 -3.76
C HIS A 23 -5.75 6.34 -4.12
N ASP A 24 -5.36 5.37 -4.96
CA ASP A 24 -6.21 4.24 -5.34
C ASP A 24 -6.13 3.15 -4.27
N ARG A 25 -7.25 2.90 -3.59
CA ARG A 25 -7.35 1.93 -2.51
C ARG A 25 -7.12 0.50 -2.98
N GLU A 26 -7.59 0.13 -4.18
CA GLU A 26 -7.42 -1.23 -4.69
C GLU A 26 -5.96 -1.50 -5.02
N PHE A 27 -5.28 -0.53 -5.64
CA PHE A 27 -3.83 -0.62 -5.91
C PHE A 27 -3.00 -0.78 -4.63
N VAL A 28 -3.31 0.01 -3.60
CA VAL A 28 -2.61 -0.07 -2.32
C VAL A 28 -2.88 -1.43 -1.65
N SER A 29 -4.14 -1.89 -1.65
CA SER A 29 -4.49 -3.19 -1.05
C SER A 29 -3.83 -4.38 -1.74
N SER A 30 -3.69 -4.33 -3.06
CA SER A 30 -3.16 -5.44 -3.85
C SER A 30 -1.62 -5.56 -3.79
N LEU A 31 -0.89 -4.46 -3.59
CA LEU A 31 0.58 -4.46 -3.63
C LEU A 31 1.26 -4.16 -2.27
N ALA A 32 0.57 -3.53 -1.32
CA ALA A 32 1.20 -3.12 -0.07
C ALA A 32 1.44 -4.32 0.87
N THR A 33 2.68 -4.49 1.29
CA THR A 33 3.11 -5.48 2.30
C THR A 33 3.54 -4.83 3.62
N ARG A 34 3.63 -3.50 3.62
CA ARG A 34 3.98 -2.64 4.75
C ARG A 34 3.39 -1.26 4.50
N VAL A 35 2.80 -0.65 5.53
CA VAL A 35 2.21 0.69 5.46
C VAL A 35 3.06 1.65 6.27
N LEU A 36 3.46 2.75 5.62
CA LEU A 36 4.11 3.89 6.27
C LEU A 36 3.15 5.06 6.27
N GLU A 37 2.52 5.35 7.41
CA GLU A 37 1.64 6.51 7.55
C GLU A 37 2.45 7.70 8.06
N VAL A 38 2.42 8.79 7.29
CA VAL A 38 2.98 10.08 7.71
C VAL A 38 1.87 10.89 8.37
N LYS A 39 1.94 11.04 9.69
CA LYS A 39 0.99 11.84 10.45
C LYS A 39 1.28 13.33 10.29
N GLY A 40 0.23 14.16 10.40
CA GLY A 40 0.32 15.62 10.25
C GLY A 40 1.20 16.33 11.29
N ASP A 41 1.61 15.64 12.35
CA ASP A 41 2.55 16.11 13.36
C ASP A 41 4.01 15.67 13.10
N GLY A 42 4.30 15.12 11.93
CA GLY A 42 5.62 14.69 11.51
C GLY A 42 6.03 13.31 12.04
N ARG A 43 5.16 12.60 12.76
CA ARG A 43 5.41 11.22 13.17
C ARG A 43 5.18 10.27 12.00
N ILE A 44 6.01 9.23 11.90
CA ILE A 44 5.83 8.14 10.96
C ILE A 44 5.36 6.92 11.74
N VAL A 45 4.21 6.38 11.37
CA VAL A 45 3.75 5.07 11.86
C VAL A 45 4.18 4.02 10.84
N ASP A 46 4.83 3.00 11.36
CA ASP A 46 5.32 1.87 10.59
C ASP A 46 4.50 0.62 10.95
N TYR A 47 3.75 0.12 9.97
CA TYR A 47 2.91 -1.05 10.12
C TYR A 47 3.33 -2.15 9.15
N LEU A 48 3.72 -3.31 9.69
CA LEU A 48 4.06 -4.49 8.91
C LEU A 48 2.79 -5.30 8.64
N GLY A 49 2.30 -5.28 7.41
CA GLY A 49 1.05 -5.91 7.00
C GLY A 49 0.43 -5.20 5.80
N GLY A 50 -0.67 -5.78 5.29
CA GLY A 50 -1.41 -5.18 4.18
C GLY A 50 -2.15 -3.91 4.57
N TYR A 51 -2.71 -3.23 3.57
CA TYR A 51 -3.51 -2.03 3.81
C TYR A 51 -4.81 -2.32 4.55
N GLU A 52 -5.48 -3.44 4.27
CA GLU A 52 -6.69 -3.85 4.98
C GLU A 52 -6.41 -4.17 6.45
N ASP A 53 -5.34 -4.91 6.72
CA ASP A 53 -4.91 -5.20 8.10
C ASP A 53 -4.62 -3.90 8.87
N TYR A 54 -4.02 -2.92 8.20
CA TYR A 54 -3.77 -1.61 8.78
C TYR A 54 -5.07 -0.88 9.14
N LEU A 55 -6.05 -0.85 8.23
CA LEU A 55 -7.37 -0.23 8.50
C LEU A 55 -8.12 -0.93 9.64
N ALA A 56 -8.08 -2.26 9.68
CA ALA A 56 -8.64 -3.05 10.77
C ALA A 56 -7.95 -2.74 12.11
N SER A 57 -6.62 -2.58 12.11
CA SER A 57 -5.85 -2.18 13.31
C SER A 57 -6.24 -0.81 13.87
N LEU A 58 -6.78 0.07 13.01
CA LEU A 58 -7.31 1.38 13.38
C LEU A 58 -8.79 1.35 13.78
N GLY A 59 -9.47 0.22 13.61
CA GLY A 59 -10.90 0.08 13.87
C GLY A 59 -11.80 0.81 12.87
N LEU A 60 -11.35 0.94 11.61
CA LEU A 60 -12.04 1.70 10.55
C LEU A 60 -12.82 0.81 9.55
N GLU A 61 -13.39 -0.30 10.01
CA GLU A 61 -14.22 -1.20 9.19
C GLU A 61 -15.72 -0.83 9.20
#